data_AF-A0A378ITH3-F1
#
_entry.id   AF-A0A378ITH3-F1
#
_cell.length_a   1.000
_cell.length_b   1.000
_cell.length_c   1.000
_cell.angle_alpha   90.00
_cell.angle_beta   90.00
_cell.angle_gamma   90.00
#
_symmetry.space_group_name_H-M   'P 1'
#
loop_
_entity.id
_entity.type
_entity.pdbx_description
1 polymer ?
#
loop_
_entity_poly.entity_id
_entity_poly.type
_entity_poly.pdbx_seq_one_letter_code
_entity_poly.pdbx_strand_id
1 'polypeptide(L)'
;MNVLNNFTKTIKRGASALGCLLLSSSLWANDLLSKALEGDVKDSLGSGSMFWKVFILVDIILATAMAVKSKNPMVFVGVTAVAFIPAFLLKTFVF
;
A
#
# COMPACT_ATOMS: atom_id res chain seq x y z
N MET A 1 14.29 -0.94 47.36
CA MET A 1 14.11 -1.68 46.08
C MET A 1 12.65 -1.84 45.63
N ASN A 2 11.61 -1.67 46.48
CA ASN A 2 10.20 -1.82 46.04
C ASN A 2 9.66 -0.71 45.13
N VAL A 3 10.11 0.54 45.29
CA VAL A 3 9.59 1.69 44.52
C VAL A 3 10.00 1.61 43.04
N LEU A 4 11.22 1.14 42.76
CA LEU A 4 11.76 1.00 41.40
C LEU A 4 11.01 -0.09 40.60
N ASN A 5 10.62 -1.19 41.25
CA ASN A 5 9.86 -2.29 40.65
C ASN A 5 8.41 -1.89 40.32
N ASN A 6 7.80 -1.04 41.13
CA ASN A 6 6.45 -0.54 40.86
C ASN A 6 6.44 0.43 39.68
N PHE A 7 7.46 1.29 39.56
CA PHE A 7 7.59 2.22 38.43
C PHE A 7 7.75 1.52 37.09
N THR A 8 8.63 0.51 37.02
CA THR A 8 8.84 -0.30 35.80
C THR A 8 7.60 -1.10 35.42
N LYS A 9 6.79 -1.54 36.38
CA LYS A 9 5.51 -2.23 36.13
C LYS A 9 4.47 -1.30 35.52
N THR A 10 4.43 -0.04 35.95
CA THR A 10 3.54 1.00 35.38
C THR A 10 3.97 1.40 33.97
N ILE A 11 5.28 1.54 33.71
CA ILE A 11 5.81 1.84 32.38
C ILE A 11 5.52 0.71 31.39
N LYS A 12 5.67 -0.57 31.79
CA LYS A 12 5.29 -1.71 30.95
C LYS A 12 3.80 -1.71 30.58
N ARG A 13 2.92 -1.39 31.53
CA ARG A 13 1.48 -1.27 31.28
C ARG A 13 1.15 -0.07 30.37
N GLY A 14 1.82 1.06 30.57
CA GLY A 14 1.69 2.23 29.71
C GLY A 14 2.15 1.95 28.28
N ALA A 15 3.29 1.30 28.10
CA ALA A 15 3.81 0.91 26.78
C ALA A 15 2.89 -0.08 26.06
N SER A 16 2.33 -1.07 26.76
CA SER A 16 1.35 -1.99 26.17
C SER A 16 0.04 -1.29 25.78
N ALA A 17 -0.43 -0.34 26.59
CA ALA A 17 -1.64 0.42 26.29
C ALA A 17 -1.42 1.36 25.09
N LEU A 18 -0.26 2.01 25.02
CA LEU A 18 0.13 2.87 23.90
C LEU A 18 0.28 2.07 22.60
N GLY A 19 0.90 0.89 22.67
CA GLY A 19 0.99 -0.04 21.55
C GLY A 19 -0.39 -0.46 21.05
N CYS A 20 -1.29 -0.81 21.96
CA CYS A 20 -2.67 -1.19 21.62
C CYS A 20 -3.43 -0.02 20.95
N LEU A 21 -3.31 1.20 21.48
CA LEU A 21 -3.95 2.39 20.92
C LEU A 21 -3.44 2.73 19.51
N LEU A 22 -2.13 2.63 19.28
CA LEU A 22 -1.54 2.87 17.95
C LEU A 22 -1.98 1.81 16.93
N LEU A 23 -1.99 0.53 17.34
CA LEU A 23 -2.52 -0.57 16.52
C LEU A 23 -4.01 -0.40 16.21
N SER A 24 -4.82 -0.01 17.20
CA SER A 24 -6.24 0.28 17.00
C SER A 24 -6.46 1.45 16.04
N SER A 25 -5.64 2.52 16.10
CA SER A 25 -5.74 3.63 15.14
C SER A 25 -5.37 3.22 13.72
N SER A 26 -4.36 2.35 13.57
CA SER A 26 -3.95 1.81 12.26
C SER A 26 -5.04 0.91 11.66
N LEU A 27 -5.66 0.06 12.48
CA LEU A 27 -6.78 -0.77 12.04
C LEU A 27 -7.99 0.08 11.63
N TRP A 28 -8.28 1.15 12.38
CA TRP A 28 -9.41 2.03 12.09
C TRP A 28 -9.19 2.93 10.87
N ALA A 29 -7.95 3.36 10.61
CA ALA A 29 -7.62 4.12 9.40
C ALA A 29 -7.72 3.26 8.13
N ASN A 30 -7.30 1.99 8.20
CA ASN A 30 -7.51 1.04 7.08
C ASN A 30 -9.01 0.80 6.85
N ASP A 31 -9.82 0.73 7.90
CA ASP A 31 -11.28 0.59 7.80
C ASP A 31 -11.96 1.83 7.19
N LEU A 32 -11.50 3.04 7.52
CA LEU A 32 -12.03 4.27 6.90
C LEU A 32 -11.64 4.41 5.42
N LEU A 33 -10.41 4.01 5.07
CA LEU A 33 -9.90 4.10 3.71
C LEU A 33 -10.49 3.00 2.81
N SER A 34 -10.65 1.78 3.32
CA SER A 34 -11.35 0.70 2.59
C SER A 34 -12.83 1.05 2.38
N LYS A 35 -13.48 1.64 3.38
CA LYS A 35 -14.88 2.08 3.31
C LYS A 35 -15.09 3.29 2.40
N ALA A 36 -14.11 4.19 2.31
CA ALA A 36 -14.13 5.31 1.36
C ALA A 36 -13.89 4.86 -0.09
N LEU A 37 -13.22 3.73 -0.30
CA LEU A 37 -13.01 3.11 -1.61
C LEU A 37 -14.01 1.99 -1.94
N GLU A 38 -15.01 1.76 -1.08
CA GLU A 38 -16.05 0.75 -1.28
C GLU A 38 -17.10 1.24 -2.31
N GLY A 39 -17.50 0.37 -3.25
CA GLY A 39 -18.41 0.71 -4.34
C GLY A 39 -17.69 1.04 -5.66
N ASP A 40 -18.10 2.12 -6.34
CA ASP A 40 -17.65 2.46 -7.70
C ASP A 40 -16.13 2.60 -7.85
N VAL A 41 -15.43 3.01 -6.78
CA VAL A 41 -13.96 3.14 -6.79
C VAL A 41 -13.28 1.77 -6.75
N LYS A 42 -13.82 0.81 -6.00
CA LYS A 42 -13.37 -0.59 -6.02
C LYS A 42 -13.58 -1.24 -7.37
N ASP A 43 -14.70 -0.95 -8.03
CA ASP A 43 -14.97 -1.51 -9.36
C ASP A 43 -14.10 -0.83 -10.44
N SER A 44 -13.76 0.44 -10.25
CA SER A 44 -12.90 1.20 -11.17
C SER A 44 -11.40 0.96 -10.98
N LEU A 45 -10.94 0.66 -9.76
CA LEU A 45 -9.51 0.48 -9.43
C LEU A 45 -9.16 -0.95 -8.97
N GLY A 46 -10.14 -1.84 -8.91
CA GLY A 46 -9.94 -3.25 -8.57
C GLY A 46 -9.06 -3.95 -9.60
N SER A 47 -8.44 -5.05 -9.20
CA SER A 47 -7.42 -5.75 -10.02
C SER A 47 -7.90 -6.21 -11.41
N GLY A 48 -9.22 -6.30 -11.63
CA GLY A 48 -9.82 -6.65 -12.92
C GLY A 48 -10.30 -5.48 -13.77
N SER A 49 -10.18 -4.24 -13.28
CA SER A 49 -10.80 -3.07 -13.90
C SER A 49 -10.16 -2.69 -15.24
N MET A 50 -10.92 -1.95 -16.06
CA MET A 50 -10.40 -1.41 -17.33
C MET A 50 -9.25 -0.41 -17.11
N PHE A 51 -9.22 0.29 -15.98
CA PHE A 51 -8.16 1.24 -15.67
C PHE A 51 -6.78 0.58 -15.71
N TRP A 52 -6.59 -0.52 -14.98
CA TRP A 52 -5.31 -1.23 -14.92
C TRP A 52 -4.89 -1.76 -16.29
N LYS A 53 -5.84 -2.26 -17.06
CA LYS A 53 -5.57 -2.78 -18.42
C LYS A 53 -5.11 -1.67 -19.36
N VAL A 54 -5.77 -0.52 -19.35
CA VAL A 54 -5.42 0.63 -20.21
C VAL A 54 -4.11 1.26 -19.74
N PHE A 55 -3.92 1.44 -18.43
CA PHE A 55 -2.72 2.01 -17.84
C PHE A 55 -1.47 1.19 -18.20
N ILE A 56 -1.50 -0.12 -17.96
CA ILE A 56 -0.39 -1.03 -18.28
C ILE A 56 -0.13 -1.07 -19.79
N LEU A 57 -1.18 -1.03 -20.62
CA LEU A 57 -1.04 -1.04 -22.06
C LEU A 57 -0.34 0.22 -22.59
N VAL A 58 -0.72 1.41 -22.08
CA VAL A 58 -0.06 2.68 -22.44
C VAL A 58 1.40 2.68 -21.99
N ASP A 59 1.67 2.21 -20.77
CA ASP A 59 3.01 2.19 -20.20
C ASP A 59 3.94 1.23 -20.98
N ILE A 60 3.46 0.04 -21.35
CA ILE A 60 4.20 -0.90 -22.20
C ILE A 60 4.48 -0.31 -23.59
N ILE A 61 3.53 0.39 -24.21
CA ILE A 61 3.76 1.02 -25.52
C ILE A 61 4.84 2.09 -25.44
N LEU A 62 4.77 2.97 -24.43
CA LEU A 62 5.76 4.02 -24.21
C LEU A 62 7.14 3.44 -23.88
N ALA A 63 7.19 2.41 -23.03
CA ALA A 63 8.42 1.71 -22.70
C ALA A 63 9.00 0.97 -23.91
N THR A 64 8.16 0.39 -24.77
CA THR A 64 8.60 -0.24 -26.01
C THR A 64 9.18 0.80 -26.97
N ALA A 65 8.53 1.95 -27.13
CA ALA A 65 9.08 3.05 -27.93
C ALA A 65 10.44 3.55 -27.39
N MET A 66 10.55 3.68 -26.07
CA MET A 66 11.79 4.05 -25.39
C MET A 66 12.86 2.97 -25.51
N ALA A 67 12.51 1.69 -25.41
CA ALA A 67 13.42 0.56 -25.55
C ALA A 67 13.96 0.45 -26.97
N VAL A 68 13.14 0.69 -28.00
CA VAL A 68 13.56 0.71 -29.41
C VAL A 68 14.50 1.88 -29.67
N LYS A 69 14.19 3.08 -29.16
CA LYS A 69 15.03 4.27 -29.33
C LYS A 69 16.36 4.16 -28.60
N SER A 70 16.35 3.69 -27.35
CA SER A 70 17.53 3.57 -26.49
C SER A 70 18.32 2.27 -26.69
N LYS A 71 17.72 1.28 -27.37
CA LYS A 71 18.21 -0.11 -27.47
C LYS A 71 18.50 -0.74 -26.11
N ASN A 72 17.81 -0.27 -25.05
CA ASN A 72 18.02 -0.73 -23.68
C ASN A 72 16.75 -1.42 -23.15
N PRO A 73 16.77 -2.76 -22.95
CA PRO A 73 15.62 -3.49 -22.46
C PRO A 73 15.31 -3.25 -20.97
N MET A 74 16.20 -2.57 -20.24
CA MET A 74 16.01 -2.27 -18.81
C MET A 74 14.79 -1.38 -18.54
N VAL A 75 14.27 -0.67 -19.55
CA VAL A 75 13.07 0.17 -19.45
C VAL A 75 11.83 -0.64 -19.02
N PHE A 76 11.74 -1.93 -19.38
CA PHE A 76 10.63 -2.81 -18.98
C PHE A 76 10.60 -3.15 -17.48
N VAL A 77 11.75 -3.05 -16.80
CA VAL A 77 11.81 -3.19 -15.34
C VAL A 77 11.09 -2.02 -14.67
N GLY A 78 11.21 -0.82 -15.25
CA GLY A 78 10.47 0.37 -14.84
C GLY A 78 8.96 0.19 -14.95
N VAL A 79 8.48 -0.33 -16.09
CA VAL A 79 7.05 -0.65 -16.29
C VAL A 79 6.53 -1.62 -15.22
N THR A 80 7.33 -2.64 -14.92
CA THR A 80 6.97 -3.64 -13.91
C THR A 80 6.84 -2.99 -12.53
N ALA A 81 7.78 -2.12 -12.16
CA ALA A 81 7.73 -1.41 -10.88
C ALA A 81 6.55 -0.42 -10.79
N VAL A 82 6.30 0.34 -11.86
CA VAL A 82 5.24 1.34 -11.94
C VAL A 82 3.85 0.71 -11.89
N ALA A 83 3.67 -0.47 -12.49
CA ALA A 83 2.41 -1.22 -12.38
C ALA A 83 2.29 -1.98 -11.05
N PHE A 84 3.38 -2.57 -10.56
CA PHE A 84 3.38 -3.45 -9.39
C PHE A 84 3.20 -2.70 -8.07
N ILE A 85 3.91 -1.58 -7.86
CA ILE A 85 3.88 -0.86 -6.58
C ILE A 85 2.46 -0.39 -6.24
N PRO A 86 1.74 0.32 -7.11
CA PRO A 86 0.42 0.81 -6.76
C PRO A 86 -0.61 -0.34 -6.71
N ALA A 87 -0.46 -1.39 -7.53
CA ALA A 87 -1.34 -2.57 -7.47
C ALA A 87 -1.17 -3.33 -6.13
N PHE A 88 0.08 -3.47 -5.67
CA PHE A 88 0.39 -4.06 -4.37
C PHE A 88 -0.18 -3.20 -3.24
N LEU A 89 0.04 -1.89 -3.26
CA LEU A 89 -0.48 -1.00 -2.22
C LEU A 89 -2.02 -1.03 -2.14
N LEU A 90 -2.72 -0.99 -3.28
CA LEU A 90 -4.17 -1.12 -3.29
C LEU A 90 -4.63 -2.49 -2.77
N LYS A 91 -3.98 -3.58 -3.19
CA LYS A 91 -4.38 -4.92 -2.75
C LYS A 91 -4.01 -5.24 -1.29
N THR A 92 -3.07 -4.52 -0.67
CA THR A 92 -2.63 -4.83 0.70
C THR A 92 -3.29 -3.91 1.73
N PHE A 93 -3.62 -2.67 1.34
CA PHE A 93 -4.15 -1.65 2.25
C PHE A 93 -5.58 -1.21 1.93
N VAL A 94 -6.14 -1.61 0.79
CA VAL A 94 -7.50 -1.20 0.38
C VAL A 94 -8.42 -2.41 0.18
N PHE A 95 -7.96 -3.47 -0.49
CA PHE A 95 -8.77 -4.64 -0.87
C PHE A 95 -8.41 -5.94 -0.16
#